data_AF-A0A0C2S1M3-F1
#
_entry.id   AF-A0A0C2S1M3-F1
#
_cell.length_a   1.000
_cell.length_b   1.000
_cell.length_c   1.000
_cell.angle_alpha   90.00
_cell.angle_beta   90.00
_cell.angle_gamma   90.00
#
_symmetry.space_group_name_H-M   'P 1'
#
loop_
_entity.id
_entity.type
_entity.pdbx_description
1 polymer ?
#
loop_
_entity_poly.entity_id
_entity_poly.type
_entity_poly.pdbx_seq_one_letter_code
_entity_poly.pdbx_strand_id
1 'polypeptide(L)'
;MSNEDGLKEDGITNEQLEEKIPQQLRYACVYWVNHLKIANVEDADLMNGLKKFVDEHILHWLEVLSLIGKLDSAHRAIRVALILLKSTSSDLHQLLSDTLRFIPKFYEVIDRSALHTYYSALHFTPTDSLLYRRYIKEAAHSVCDIEGGPEKWNALVANQSHEEYVSVIKFSLDSTLFVSCSRHGGSVYLWDIRGIDACSPSEREEATGVTELVLSRDCSRLACGFSDGTVELWETSPTKRRIASHHAHKEPVCALEFGPDAGLFASGSDDGTIKLWNGGDGSLRGTLSAPSG
;
A
#
# COMPACT_ATOMS: atom_id res chain seq x y z
N MET A 1 -11.18 -12.80 -13.59
CA MET A 1 -11.24 -13.83 -12.55
C MET A 1 -10.06 -13.60 -11.64
N SER A 2 -10.28 -13.52 -10.33
CA SER A 2 -9.19 -13.46 -9.34
C SER A 2 -8.54 -14.83 -9.15
N ASN A 3 -7.36 -14.90 -8.54
CA ASN A 3 -6.78 -16.19 -8.17
C ASN A 3 -7.73 -16.99 -7.25
N GLU A 4 -8.50 -16.33 -6.39
CA GLU A 4 -9.54 -16.99 -5.60
C GLU A 4 -10.66 -17.58 -6.45
N ASP A 5 -11.04 -16.92 -7.55
CA ASP A 5 -12.07 -17.42 -8.48
C ASP A 5 -11.51 -18.58 -9.32
N GLY A 6 -10.26 -18.49 -9.75
CA GLY A 6 -9.57 -19.56 -10.48
C GLY A 6 -9.37 -20.81 -9.61
N LEU A 7 -8.95 -20.64 -8.35
CA LEU A 7 -8.83 -21.75 -7.39
C LEU A 7 -10.19 -22.44 -7.14
N LYS A 8 -11.28 -21.67 -7.09
CA LYS A 8 -12.64 -22.21 -6.93
C LYS A 8 -13.12 -22.93 -8.19
N GLU A 9 -12.84 -22.42 -9.39
CA GLU A 9 -13.17 -23.09 -10.66
C GLU A 9 -12.37 -24.39 -10.84
N ASP A 10 -11.10 -24.40 -10.46
CA ASP A 10 -10.22 -25.57 -10.54
C ASP A 10 -10.45 -26.59 -9.41
N GLY A 11 -11.36 -26.29 -8.47
CA GLY A 11 -11.70 -27.18 -7.36
C GLY A 11 -10.58 -27.36 -6.34
N ILE A 12 -9.61 -26.44 -6.29
CA ILE A 12 -8.50 -26.47 -5.34
C ILE A 12 -9.00 -26.04 -3.97
N THR A 13 -8.94 -26.95 -3.00
CA THR A 13 -9.42 -26.66 -1.64
C THR A 13 -8.38 -25.88 -0.83
N ASN A 14 -8.84 -25.11 0.16
CA ASN A 14 -7.95 -24.44 1.12
C ASN A 14 -7.00 -25.44 1.81
N GLU A 15 -7.42 -26.68 2.00
CA GLU A 15 -6.61 -27.76 2.58
C GLU A 15 -5.42 -28.14 1.69
N GLN A 16 -5.61 -28.19 0.37
CA GLN A 16 -4.52 -28.44 -0.59
C GLN A 16 -3.53 -27.27 -0.64
N LEU A 17 -4.03 -26.04 -0.52
CA LEU A 17 -3.20 -24.84 -0.40
C LEU A 17 -2.37 -24.85 0.89
N GLU A 18 -2.96 -25.26 2.01
CA GLU A 18 -2.24 -25.38 3.28
C GLU A 18 -1.20 -26.51 3.29
N GLU A 19 -1.43 -27.59 2.52
CA GLU A 19 -0.44 -28.65 2.32
C GLU A 19 0.77 -28.15 1.51
N LYS A 20 0.52 -27.40 0.43
CA LYS A 20 1.59 -26.88 -0.46
C LYS A 20 2.27 -25.63 0.07
N ILE A 21 1.58 -24.84 0.88
CA ILE A 21 2.10 -23.63 1.52
C ILE A 21 1.89 -23.74 3.04
N PRO A 22 2.76 -24.49 3.74
CA PRO A 22 2.67 -24.68 5.18
C PRO A 22 2.71 -23.36 5.95
N GLN A 23 2.17 -23.36 7.17
CA GLN A 23 2.10 -22.17 8.01
C GLN A 23 3.47 -21.49 8.23
N GLN A 24 4.54 -22.28 8.31
CA GLN A 24 5.91 -21.78 8.43
C GLN A 24 6.34 -20.99 7.20
N LEU A 25 5.98 -21.46 6.00
CA LEU A 25 6.27 -20.77 4.74
C LEU A 25 5.45 -19.49 4.62
N ARG A 26 4.15 -19.54 4.97
CA ARG A 26 3.28 -18.34 5.00
C ARG A 26 3.86 -17.26 5.91
N TYR A 27 4.30 -17.67 7.11
CA TYR A 27 4.96 -16.77 8.04
C TYR A 27 6.25 -16.18 7.47
N ALA A 28 7.13 -17.02 6.92
CA ALA A 28 8.38 -16.57 6.33
C ALA A 28 8.14 -15.57 5.18
N CYS A 29 7.23 -15.87 4.25
CA CYS A 29 6.94 -15.03 3.09
C CYS A 29 6.43 -13.62 3.48
N VAL A 30 5.69 -13.50 4.58
CA VAL A 30 5.13 -12.20 5.03
C VAL A 30 6.07 -11.45 5.95
N TYR A 31 6.80 -12.16 6.83
CA TYR A 31 7.49 -11.53 7.97
C TYR A 31 9.02 -11.56 7.90
N TRP A 32 9.65 -12.16 6.88
CA TRP A 32 11.11 -12.21 6.77
C TRP A 32 11.77 -10.83 6.89
N VAL A 33 11.12 -9.79 6.36
CA VAL A 33 11.66 -8.43 6.40
C VAL A 33 11.68 -7.83 7.81
N ASN A 34 10.75 -8.22 8.69
CA ASN A 34 10.75 -7.77 10.08
C ASN A 34 11.95 -8.35 10.83
N HIS A 35 12.31 -9.59 10.52
CA HIS A 35 13.52 -10.22 11.03
C HIS A 35 14.77 -9.56 10.44
N LEU A 36 14.76 -9.22 9.15
CA LEU A 36 15.88 -8.52 8.52
C LEU A 36 16.17 -7.16 9.16
N LYS A 37 15.15 -6.41 9.61
CA LYS A 37 15.34 -5.13 10.32
C LYS A 37 16.14 -5.26 11.62
N ILE A 38 16.03 -6.40 12.29
CA ILE A 38 16.68 -6.66 13.58
C ILE A 38 18.03 -7.37 13.37
N ALA A 39 18.16 -8.09 12.24
CA ALA A 39 19.35 -8.83 11.89
C ALA A 39 20.55 -7.92 11.55
N ASN A 40 21.75 -8.49 11.67
CA ASN A 40 22.98 -7.82 11.25
C ASN A 40 23.14 -7.91 9.74
N VAL A 41 22.95 -6.79 9.03
CA VAL A 41 23.07 -6.70 7.56
C VAL A 41 24.52 -6.83 7.08
N GLU A 42 25.50 -6.81 7.99
CA GLU A 42 26.92 -7.07 7.69
C GLU A 42 27.25 -8.57 7.65
N ASP A 43 26.33 -9.45 8.03
CA ASP A 43 26.51 -10.89 7.96
C ASP A 43 26.52 -11.37 6.50
N ALA A 44 27.67 -11.89 6.06
CA ALA A 44 27.88 -12.35 4.70
C ALA A 44 27.01 -13.55 4.32
N ASP A 45 26.72 -14.45 5.26
CA ASP A 45 25.93 -15.65 4.99
C ASP A 45 24.45 -15.28 4.80
N LEU A 46 23.94 -14.38 5.65
CA LEU A 46 22.61 -13.80 5.50
C LEU A 46 22.46 -13.07 4.16
N MET A 47 23.44 -12.25 3.81
CA MET A 47 23.44 -11.48 2.57
C MET A 47 23.52 -12.37 1.33
N ASN A 48 24.32 -13.44 1.37
CA ASN A 48 24.35 -14.45 0.30
C ASN A 48 23.03 -15.20 0.18
N GLY A 49 22.41 -15.55 1.30
CA GLY A 49 21.08 -16.16 1.33
C GLY A 49 20.01 -15.26 0.73
N LEU A 50 19.99 -13.98 1.11
CA LEU A 50 19.07 -12.99 0.54
C LEU A 50 19.31 -12.80 -0.95
N LYS A 51 20.58 -12.71 -1.39
CA LYS A 51 20.91 -12.61 -2.80
C LYS A 51 20.35 -13.81 -3.56
N LYS A 52 20.63 -15.04 -3.11
CA LYS A 52 20.11 -16.26 -3.73
C LYS A 52 18.58 -16.27 -3.80
N PHE A 53 17.92 -15.88 -2.72
CA PHE A 53 16.46 -15.78 -2.67
C PHE A 53 15.90 -14.81 -3.73
N VAL A 54 16.41 -13.58 -3.79
CA VAL A 54 15.90 -12.59 -4.77
C VAL A 54 16.23 -13.02 -6.20
N ASP A 55 17.36 -13.69 -6.38
CA ASP A 55 17.90 -14.09 -7.67
C ASP A 55 17.18 -15.30 -8.30
N GLU A 56 16.69 -16.24 -7.47
CA GLU A 56 16.04 -17.48 -7.92
C GLU A 56 14.53 -17.50 -7.62
N HIS A 57 14.06 -16.75 -6.62
CA HIS A 57 12.73 -16.96 -6.02
C HIS A 57 11.87 -15.72 -5.89
N ILE A 58 12.23 -14.56 -6.44
CA ILE A 58 11.41 -13.35 -6.24
C ILE A 58 10.03 -13.48 -6.90
N LEU A 59 9.93 -14.03 -8.12
CA LEU A 59 8.64 -14.22 -8.79
C LEU A 59 7.84 -15.34 -8.12
N HIS A 60 8.51 -16.45 -7.73
CA HIS A 60 7.91 -17.51 -6.93
C HIS A 60 7.34 -16.99 -5.59
N TRP A 61 8.01 -16.02 -4.98
CA TRP A 61 7.52 -15.38 -3.76
C TRP A 61 6.30 -14.49 -4.02
N LEU A 62 6.25 -13.76 -5.14
CA LEU A 62 5.04 -13.01 -5.54
C LEU A 62 3.86 -13.94 -5.78
N GLU A 63 4.08 -15.10 -6.39
CA GLU A 63 3.06 -16.15 -6.54
C GLU A 63 2.49 -16.58 -5.20
N VAL A 64 3.36 -16.96 -4.25
CA VAL A 64 2.92 -17.38 -2.92
C VAL A 64 2.15 -16.27 -2.22
N LEU A 65 2.61 -15.02 -2.31
CA LEU A 65 1.92 -13.89 -1.73
C LEU A 65 0.56 -13.62 -2.38
N SER A 66 0.45 -13.80 -3.69
CA SER A 66 -0.81 -13.70 -4.43
C SER A 66 -1.80 -14.78 -3.98
N LEU A 67 -1.36 -16.05 -3.91
CA LEU A 67 -2.18 -17.18 -3.48
C LEU A 67 -2.69 -17.08 -2.05
N ILE A 68 -1.95 -16.43 -1.14
CA ILE A 68 -2.37 -16.22 0.24
C ILE A 68 -3.12 -14.88 0.46
N GLY A 69 -3.34 -14.09 -0.60
CA GLY A 69 -4.01 -12.78 -0.52
C GLY A 69 -3.20 -11.71 0.24
N LYS A 70 -1.87 -11.78 0.17
CA LYS A 70 -0.92 -10.86 0.83
C LYS A 70 0.09 -10.22 -0.12
N LEU A 71 -0.23 -10.14 -1.42
CA LEU A 71 0.63 -9.49 -2.43
C LEU A 71 1.01 -8.05 -2.02
N ASP A 72 0.09 -7.38 -1.34
CA ASP A 72 0.25 -6.09 -0.67
C ASP A 72 1.54 -5.98 0.16
N SER A 73 1.89 -7.05 0.87
CA SER A 73 3.07 -7.04 1.75
C SER A 73 4.39 -7.01 0.96
N ALA A 74 4.38 -7.38 -0.33
CA ALA A 74 5.57 -7.46 -1.16
C ALA A 74 6.26 -6.10 -1.33
N HIS A 75 5.47 -5.07 -1.63
CA HIS A 75 5.98 -3.72 -1.90
C HIS A 75 6.67 -3.13 -0.68
N ARG A 76 6.04 -3.28 0.50
CA ARG A 76 6.61 -2.85 1.79
C ARG A 76 7.87 -3.62 2.13
N ALA A 77 7.86 -4.94 1.93
CA ALA A 77 9.02 -5.79 2.23
C ALA A 77 10.23 -5.41 1.36
N ILE A 78 10.04 -5.23 0.05
CA ILE A 78 11.12 -4.81 -0.86
C ILE A 78 11.64 -3.42 -0.50
N ARG A 79 10.75 -2.45 -0.20
CA ARG A 79 11.18 -1.10 0.20
C ARG A 79 12.04 -1.09 1.44
N VAL A 80 11.63 -1.83 2.47
CA VAL A 80 12.42 -1.95 3.70
C VAL A 80 13.77 -2.60 3.38
N ALA A 81 13.79 -3.67 2.58
CA ALA A 81 15.05 -4.30 2.18
C ALA A 81 15.98 -3.30 1.47
N LEU A 82 15.47 -2.51 0.51
CA LEU A 82 16.25 -1.47 -0.17
C LEU A 82 16.82 -0.41 0.81
N ILE A 83 16.03 0.02 1.80
CA ILE A 83 16.48 0.99 2.82
C ILE A 83 17.61 0.41 3.68
N LEU A 84 17.55 -0.87 4.02
CA LEU A 84 18.57 -1.55 4.82
C LEU A 84 19.85 -1.81 4.02
N LEU A 85 19.72 -2.11 2.73
CA LEU A 85 20.80 -2.49 1.82
C LEU A 85 21.62 -1.32 1.26
N LYS A 86 21.60 -0.15 1.92
CA LYS A 86 21.98 1.20 1.46
C LYS A 86 23.31 1.41 0.70
N SER A 87 24.10 0.38 0.42
CA SER A 87 25.22 0.39 -0.55
C SER A 87 25.83 -1.00 -0.87
N THR A 88 25.22 -2.11 -0.43
CA THR A 88 25.95 -3.38 -0.25
C THR A 88 26.08 -4.26 -1.51
N SER A 89 25.31 -4.00 -2.57
CA SER A 89 25.45 -4.69 -3.86
C SER A 89 24.64 -4.00 -4.97
N SER A 90 25.29 -3.62 -6.08
CA SER A 90 24.63 -3.03 -7.24
C SER A 90 23.52 -3.93 -7.79
N ASP A 91 23.79 -5.23 -7.95
CA ASP A 91 22.88 -6.14 -8.63
C ASP A 91 21.65 -6.49 -7.79
N LEU A 92 21.83 -6.77 -6.50
CA LEU A 92 20.72 -7.06 -5.59
C LEU A 92 19.80 -5.84 -5.44
N HIS A 93 20.39 -4.66 -5.27
CA HIS A 93 19.65 -3.42 -5.17
C HIS A 93 18.92 -3.09 -6.48
N GLN A 94 19.56 -3.31 -7.63
CA GLN A 94 18.94 -3.12 -8.95
C GLN A 94 17.77 -4.08 -9.16
N LEU A 95 17.95 -5.36 -8.84
CA LEU A 95 16.91 -6.38 -8.98
C LEU A 95 15.69 -6.07 -8.10
N LEU A 96 15.92 -5.73 -6.83
CA LEU A 96 14.86 -5.32 -5.91
C LEU A 96 14.16 -4.03 -6.38
N SER A 97 14.90 -3.05 -6.90
CA SER A 97 14.33 -1.82 -7.47
C SER A 97 13.48 -2.10 -8.70
N ASP A 98 13.94 -2.99 -9.59
CA ASP A 98 13.18 -3.41 -10.77
C ASP A 98 11.90 -4.15 -10.36
N THR A 99 11.99 -5.06 -9.37
CA THR A 99 10.81 -5.75 -8.81
C THR A 99 9.83 -4.76 -8.17
N LEU A 100 10.32 -3.74 -7.46
CA LEU A 100 9.49 -2.71 -6.85
C LEU A 100 8.69 -1.90 -7.89
N ARG A 101 9.21 -1.76 -9.11
CA ARG A 101 8.50 -1.13 -10.24
C ARG A 101 7.60 -2.13 -10.97
N PHE A 102 7.99 -3.40 -11.01
CA PHE A 102 7.23 -4.47 -11.64
C PHE A 102 5.89 -4.73 -10.95
N ILE A 103 5.90 -4.88 -9.62
CA ILE A 103 4.71 -5.20 -8.82
C ILE A 103 3.54 -4.24 -9.10
N PRO A 104 3.67 -2.91 -8.95
CA PRO A 104 2.54 -2.01 -9.16
C PRO A 104 2.11 -1.94 -10.63
N LYS A 105 3.05 -2.05 -11.58
CA LYS A 105 2.74 -1.99 -13.02
C LYS A 105 1.91 -3.17 -13.49
N PHE A 106 2.12 -4.35 -12.90
CA PHE A 106 1.45 -5.60 -13.29
C PHE A 106 0.66 -6.21 -12.13
N TYR A 107 0.26 -5.39 -11.15
CA TYR A 107 -0.37 -5.85 -9.91
C TYR A 107 -1.57 -6.76 -10.20
N GLU A 108 -2.48 -6.29 -11.07
CA GLU A 108 -3.69 -7.06 -11.40
C GLU A 108 -3.36 -8.39 -12.09
N VAL A 109 -2.27 -8.47 -12.86
CA VAL A 109 -1.88 -9.72 -13.54
C VAL A 109 -1.30 -10.70 -12.52
N ILE A 110 -0.50 -10.22 -11.57
CA ILE A 110 0.09 -11.06 -10.52
C ILE A 110 -0.97 -11.53 -9.52
N ASP A 111 -1.94 -10.67 -9.17
CA ASP A 111 -3.01 -10.97 -8.22
C ASP A 111 -4.04 -11.97 -8.78
N ARG A 112 -4.18 -12.04 -10.11
CA ARG A 112 -5.22 -12.80 -10.80
C ARG A 112 -4.73 -14.01 -11.58
N SER A 113 -3.42 -14.16 -11.73
CA SER A 113 -2.87 -15.21 -12.57
C SER A 113 -1.71 -15.90 -11.89
N ALA A 114 -1.53 -17.17 -12.26
CA ALA A 114 -0.42 -17.95 -11.80
C ALA A 114 0.90 -17.52 -12.48
N LEU A 115 2.01 -17.92 -11.88
CA LEU A 115 3.37 -17.56 -12.31
C LEU A 115 3.61 -17.76 -13.81
N HIS A 116 3.16 -18.88 -14.35
CA HIS A 116 3.30 -19.20 -15.77
C HIS A 116 2.61 -18.19 -16.69
N THR A 117 1.52 -17.55 -16.23
CA THR A 117 0.76 -16.57 -16.99
C THR A 117 1.40 -15.19 -16.94
N TYR A 118 1.86 -14.70 -15.79
CA TYR A 118 2.48 -13.38 -15.71
C TYR A 118 3.98 -13.37 -16.05
N TYR A 119 4.61 -14.52 -16.36
CA TYR A 119 5.86 -14.51 -17.13
C TYR A 119 5.72 -13.72 -18.44
N SER A 120 4.52 -13.70 -19.04
CA SER A 120 4.23 -12.84 -20.19
C SER A 120 4.40 -11.34 -19.89
N ALA A 121 4.19 -10.91 -18.64
CA ALA A 121 4.38 -9.53 -18.22
C ALA A 121 5.86 -9.10 -18.26
N LEU A 122 6.81 -10.04 -18.14
CA LEU A 122 8.24 -9.73 -18.25
C LEU A 122 8.58 -9.14 -19.62
N HIS A 123 7.94 -9.58 -20.70
CA HIS A 123 8.19 -9.03 -22.03
C HIS A 123 7.82 -7.53 -22.15
N PHE A 124 7.02 -7.01 -21.21
CA PHE A 124 6.65 -5.59 -21.12
C PHE A 124 7.45 -4.81 -20.07
N THR A 125 8.49 -5.42 -19.51
CA THR A 125 9.49 -4.77 -18.65
C THR A 125 10.68 -4.29 -19.47
N PRO A 126 11.49 -3.36 -18.94
CA PRO A 126 12.63 -2.89 -19.68
C PRO A 126 13.67 -3.97 -19.96
N THR A 127 14.14 -4.07 -21.20
CA THR A 127 15.11 -5.09 -21.63
C THR A 127 16.48 -4.93 -20.93
N ASP A 128 16.79 -3.73 -20.47
CA ASP A 128 17.98 -3.43 -19.67
C ASP A 128 17.81 -3.72 -18.17
N SER A 129 16.58 -4.02 -17.70
CA SER A 129 16.35 -4.37 -16.29
C SER A 129 16.98 -5.72 -15.95
N LEU A 130 17.52 -5.82 -14.73
CA LEU A 130 18.14 -7.06 -14.25
C LEU A 130 17.06 -8.14 -14.05
N LEU A 131 15.86 -7.71 -13.64
CA LEU A 131 14.68 -8.57 -13.52
C LEU A 131 14.36 -9.28 -14.85
N TYR A 132 14.27 -8.51 -15.94
CA TYR A 132 14.00 -9.08 -17.27
C TYR A 132 15.08 -10.09 -17.66
N ARG A 133 16.35 -9.67 -17.66
CA ARG A 133 17.47 -10.49 -18.13
C ARG A 133 17.65 -11.78 -17.35
N ARG A 134 17.27 -11.78 -16.06
CA ARG A 134 17.33 -12.96 -15.18
C ARG A 134 16.17 -13.91 -15.48
N TYR A 135 14.94 -13.46 -15.35
CA TYR A 135 13.77 -14.34 -15.33
C TYR A 135 13.22 -14.68 -16.71
N ILE A 136 13.55 -13.90 -17.76
CA ILE A 136 13.14 -14.26 -19.13
C ILE A 136 13.78 -15.58 -19.60
N LYS A 137 14.95 -15.93 -19.06
CA LYS A 137 15.63 -17.20 -19.34
C LYS A 137 14.89 -18.39 -18.74
N GLU A 138 14.21 -18.19 -17.62
CA GLU A 138 13.37 -19.23 -17.00
C GLU A 138 12.04 -19.36 -17.75
N ALA A 139 11.59 -18.30 -18.43
CA ALA A 139 10.45 -18.29 -19.32
C ALA A 139 10.74 -18.89 -20.72
N ALA A 140 11.82 -19.66 -20.91
CA ALA A 140 12.31 -20.15 -22.21
C ALA A 140 11.32 -21.02 -23.03
N HIS A 141 10.15 -21.34 -22.48
CA HIS A 141 9.05 -21.98 -23.22
C HIS A 141 8.05 -20.98 -23.82
N SER A 142 8.26 -19.67 -23.63
CA SER A 142 7.43 -18.62 -24.22
C SER A 142 7.56 -18.65 -25.74
N VAL A 143 6.43 -18.91 -26.40
CA VAL A 143 6.30 -19.20 -27.84
C VAL A 143 6.55 -17.97 -28.73
N CYS A 144 6.65 -16.76 -28.15
CA CYS A 144 6.73 -15.51 -28.90
C CYS A 144 7.85 -14.60 -28.41
N ASP A 145 8.76 -14.24 -29.31
CA ASP A 145 9.69 -13.13 -29.12
C ASP A 145 8.95 -11.82 -29.39
N ILE A 146 8.91 -10.94 -28.39
CA ILE A 146 8.32 -9.60 -28.50
C ILE A 146 9.48 -8.62 -28.71
N GLU A 147 9.57 -8.05 -29.92
CA GLU A 147 10.47 -6.94 -30.23
C GLU A 147 9.81 -5.60 -29.91
N GLY A 148 10.58 -4.63 -29.36
CA GLY A 148 10.10 -3.27 -29.11
C GLY A 148 9.61 -2.95 -27.69
N GLY A 149 9.98 -3.77 -26.70
CA GLY A 149 9.77 -3.42 -25.28
C GLY A 149 10.50 -2.12 -24.89
N PRO A 150 10.08 -1.45 -23.78
CA PRO A 150 10.68 -0.19 -23.36
C PRO A 150 12.17 -0.37 -23.02
N GLU A 151 13.03 0.58 -23.35
CA GLU A 151 14.47 0.49 -22.99
C GLU A 151 14.70 0.76 -21.51
N LYS A 152 13.90 1.63 -20.89
CA LYS A 152 14.01 2.03 -19.48
C LYS A 152 12.64 2.06 -18.81
N TRP A 153 12.64 1.97 -17.49
CA TRP A 153 11.43 2.17 -16.72
C TRP A 153 10.93 3.60 -16.88
N ASN A 154 9.63 3.74 -17.16
CA ASN A 154 8.96 5.04 -17.17
C ASN A 154 8.97 5.68 -15.77
N ALA A 155 8.84 7.01 -15.74
CA ALA A 155 8.66 7.75 -14.49
C ALA A 155 7.31 7.46 -13.81
N LEU A 156 6.29 7.07 -14.59
CA LEU A 156 5.01 6.61 -14.08
C LEU A 156 5.15 5.18 -13.54
N VAL A 157 5.01 5.04 -12.21
CA VAL A 157 5.19 3.76 -11.49
C VAL A 157 3.89 2.97 -11.35
N ALA A 158 2.75 3.67 -11.20
CA ALA A 158 1.42 3.08 -11.12
C ALA A 158 0.41 4.10 -11.65
N ASN A 159 -0.63 3.62 -12.34
CA ASN A 159 -1.80 4.43 -12.62
C ASN A 159 -2.97 3.84 -11.86
N GLN A 160 -3.53 4.64 -10.96
CA GLN A 160 -4.56 4.19 -10.06
C GLN A 160 -5.77 5.09 -10.26
N SER A 161 -6.84 4.52 -10.79
CA SER A 161 -8.03 5.27 -11.13
C SER A 161 -8.87 5.52 -9.88
N HIS A 162 -9.22 6.78 -9.67
CA HIS A 162 -10.42 7.15 -8.96
C HIS A 162 -11.57 7.23 -9.97
N GLU A 163 -12.79 6.84 -9.58
CA GLU A 163 -13.98 7.04 -10.41
C GLU A 163 -14.30 8.54 -10.61
N GLU A 164 -13.70 9.41 -9.80
CA GLU A 164 -13.88 10.86 -9.78
C GLU A 164 -12.56 11.65 -9.61
N TYR A 165 -12.65 12.99 -9.63
CA TYR A 165 -11.51 13.90 -9.45
C TYR A 165 -10.89 13.80 -8.06
N VAL A 166 -9.59 13.53 -8.01
CA VAL A 166 -8.79 13.56 -6.77
C VAL A 166 -8.56 15.00 -6.34
N SER A 167 -8.95 15.34 -5.11
CA SER A 167 -8.79 16.69 -4.57
C SER A 167 -7.57 16.86 -3.67
N VAL A 168 -7.24 15.83 -2.89
CA VAL A 168 -6.17 15.90 -1.90
C VAL A 168 -5.31 14.65 -2.00
N ILE A 169 -4.00 14.82 -1.89
CA ILE A 169 -3.01 13.74 -1.76
C ILE A 169 -2.07 14.07 -0.61
N LYS A 170 -1.87 13.14 0.32
CA LYS A 170 -0.94 13.28 1.44
C LYS A 170 -0.06 12.04 1.54
N PHE A 171 1.25 12.24 1.68
CA PHE A 171 2.19 11.16 1.92
C PHE A 171 2.37 10.91 3.41
N SER A 172 2.54 9.65 3.77
CA SER A 172 3.13 9.26 5.05
C SER A 172 4.55 9.82 5.21
N LEU A 173 4.96 10.03 6.46
CA LEU A 173 6.29 10.56 6.75
C LEU A 173 7.43 9.60 6.35
N ASP A 174 7.17 8.30 6.42
CA ASP A 174 8.10 7.26 5.97
C ASP A 174 8.02 7.00 4.45
N SER A 175 7.18 7.77 3.73
CA SER A 175 6.92 7.66 2.30
C SER A 175 6.44 6.27 1.86
N THR A 176 5.98 5.42 2.78
CA THR A 176 5.50 4.07 2.47
C THR A 176 4.06 4.07 1.98
N LEU A 177 3.23 4.94 2.55
CA LEU A 177 1.82 5.12 2.21
C LEU A 177 1.56 6.50 1.62
N PHE A 178 0.49 6.61 0.85
CA PHE A 178 -0.15 7.90 0.60
C PHE A 178 -1.66 7.75 0.69
N VAL A 179 -2.35 8.83 1.05
CA VAL A 179 -3.80 8.89 1.05
C VAL A 179 -4.23 9.84 -0.04
N SER A 180 -5.32 9.50 -0.71
CA SER A 180 -6.00 10.39 -1.63
C SER A 180 -7.50 10.33 -1.44
N CYS A 181 -8.20 11.44 -1.65
CA CYS A 181 -9.67 11.45 -1.63
C CYS A 181 -10.28 12.11 -2.86
N SER A 182 -11.53 11.72 -3.14
CA SER A 182 -12.41 12.47 -4.03
C SER A 182 -13.21 13.52 -3.28
N ARG A 183 -13.39 14.69 -3.90
CA ARG A 183 -14.19 15.80 -3.34
C ARG A 183 -15.70 15.53 -3.34
N HIS A 184 -16.21 14.66 -4.21
CA HIS A 184 -17.67 14.52 -4.38
C HIS A 184 -18.21 13.18 -3.87
N GLY A 185 -17.47 12.09 -4.02
CA GLY A 185 -17.87 10.76 -3.56
C GLY A 185 -17.51 10.43 -2.10
N GLY A 186 -16.72 11.27 -1.42
CA GLY A 186 -16.29 11.01 -0.04
C GLY A 186 -15.37 9.79 0.14
N SER A 187 -14.96 9.12 -0.94
CA SER A 187 -14.07 7.96 -0.90
C SER A 187 -12.63 8.41 -0.59
N VAL A 188 -12.00 7.76 0.40
CA VAL A 188 -10.63 8.06 0.85
C VAL A 188 -9.74 6.84 0.67
N TYR A 189 -9.00 6.79 -0.41
CA TYR A 189 -8.11 5.68 -0.67
C TYR A 189 -6.82 5.84 0.13
N LEU A 190 -6.57 4.92 1.07
CA LEU A 190 -5.24 4.70 1.63
C LEU A 190 -4.48 3.76 0.70
N TRP A 191 -3.47 4.29 0.04
CA TRP A 191 -2.60 3.55 -0.85
C TRP A 191 -1.42 2.98 -0.08
N ASP A 192 -1.67 1.82 0.54
CA ASP A 192 -0.68 0.79 0.87
C ASP A 192 -1.17 -0.57 0.35
N ILE A 193 -1.77 -0.55 -0.85
CA ILE A 193 -2.53 -1.67 -1.42
C ILE A 193 -3.95 -1.83 -0.83
N ARG A 194 -4.95 -1.40 -1.61
CA ARG A 194 -6.40 -1.35 -1.34
C ARG A 194 -6.89 -0.17 -0.50
N GLY A 195 -7.84 0.56 -1.08
CA GLY A 195 -8.50 1.74 -0.52
C GLY A 195 -9.15 1.52 0.84
N ILE A 196 -9.35 2.61 1.56
CA ILE A 196 -10.29 2.66 2.68
C ILE A 196 -11.59 3.19 2.09
N ASP A 197 -12.69 2.46 2.21
CA ASP A 197 -13.98 3.07 1.94
C ASP A 197 -14.32 3.94 3.15
N ALA A 198 -13.74 5.15 3.20
CA ALA A 198 -14.17 6.14 4.18
C ALA A 198 -15.65 6.50 4.01
N CYS A 199 -16.24 6.09 2.89
CA CYS A 199 -17.67 6.02 2.69
C CYS A 199 -18.04 4.69 2.02
N SER A 200 -18.40 3.66 2.80
CA SER A 200 -19.48 2.78 2.35
C SER A 200 -20.79 3.49 2.71
N PRO A 201 -21.65 3.85 1.74
CA PRO A 201 -22.91 4.51 2.01
C PRO A 201 -23.85 3.49 2.66
N SER A 202 -23.84 3.41 3.98
CA SER A 202 -24.86 2.67 4.72
C SER A 202 -25.63 3.51 5.73
N GLU A 203 -25.30 4.80 5.92
CA GLU A 203 -26.01 5.63 6.91
C GLU A 203 -26.29 7.09 6.51
N ARG A 204 -25.89 7.58 5.32
CA ARG A 204 -26.21 8.96 4.91
C ARG A 204 -26.77 9.00 3.49
N GLU A 205 -27.92 9.68 3.35
CA GLU A 205 -28.65 9.87 2.10
C GLU A 205 -27.94 10.85 1.12
N GLU A 206 -26.91 11.58 1.57
CA GLU A 206 -26.04 12.42 0.72
C GLU A 206 -24.55 12.28 1.10
N ALA A 207 -23.70 12.03 0.10
CA ALA A 207 -22.26 11.96 0.26
C ALA A 207 -21.67 13.38 0.39
N THR A 208 -21.08 13.68 1.54
CA THR A 208 -20.39 14.95 1.79
C THR A 208 -18.93 14.84 1.40
N GLY A 209 -18.41 15.86 0.73
CA GLY A 209 -17.05 15.86 0.21
C GLY A 209 -15.98 15.90 1.29
N VAL A 210 -14.92 15.11 1.12
CA VAL A 210 -13.72 15.21 1.96
C VAL A 210 -12.94 16.45 1.54
N THR A 211 -12.69 17.33 2.50
CA THR A 211 -11.98 18.60 2.29
C THR A 211 -10.52 18.49 2.69
N GLU A 212 -10.20 17.79 3.78
CA GLU A 212 -8.84 17.62 4.28
C GLU A 212 -8.59 16.22 4.86
N LEU A 213 -7.32 15.83 4.84
CA LEU A 213 -6.84 14.54 5.31
C LEU A 213 -5.49 14.68 5.99
N VAL A 214 -5.28 13.90 7.04
CA VAL A 214 -3.96 13.81 7.68
C VAL A 214 -3.69 12.42 8.24
N LEU A 215 -2.48 11.93 8.01
CA LEU A 215 -1.96 10.72 8.62
C LEU A 215 -1.16 11.07 9.89
N SER A 216 -1.33 10.24 10.90
CA SER A 216 -0.40 10.17 12.04
C SER A 216 1.00 9.75 11.57
N ARG A 217 2.01 10.12 12.37
CA ARG A 217 3.42 9.88 12.03
C ARG A 217 3.80 8.41 11.91
N ASP A 218 3.19 7.56 12.72
CA ASP A 218 3.36 6.10 12.72
C ASP A 218 2.44 5.42 11.69
N CYS A 219 1.64 6.21 10.95
CA CYS A 219 0.66 5.75 9.98
C CYS A 219 -0.38 4.79 10.55
N SER A 220 -0.66 4.82 11.87
CA SER A 220 -1.65 3.96 12.52
C SER A 220 -3.06 4.58 12.58
N ARG A 221 -3.12 5.90 12.38
CA ARG A 221 -4.33 6.73 12.40
C ARG A 221 -4.42 7.63 11.18
N LEU A 222 -5.65 7.81 10.69
CA LEU A 222 -6.03 8.73 9.63
C LEU A 222 -7.18 9.60 10.15
N ALA A 223 -7.05 10.92 10.05
CA ALA A 223 -8.14 11.84 10.33
C ALA A 223 -8.65 12.45 9.02
N CYS A 224 -9.97 12.54 8.90
CA CYS A 224 -10.67 13.05 7.73
C CYS A 224 -11.57 14.22 8.13
N GLY A 225 -11.54 15.28 7.33
CA GLY A 225 -12.37 16.47 7.50
C GLY A 225 -13.31 16.61 6.32
N PHE A 226 -14.55 16.96 6.60
CA PHE A 226 -15.61 17.00 5.60
C PHE A 226 -16.17 18.41 5.43
N SER A 227 -16.81 18.62 4.27
CA SER A 227 -17.48 19.87 3.92
C SER A 227 -18.69 20.20 4.80
N ASP A 228 -19.27 19.19 5.45
CA ASP A 228 -20.37 19.38 6.39
C ASP A 228 -19.89 19.70 7.82
N GLY A 229 -18.59 19.86 8.06
CA GLY A 229 -18.05 20.07 9.41
C GLY A 229 -17.89 18.79 10.23
N THR A 230 -18.13 17.62 9.63
CA THR A 230 -17.80 16.32 10.24
C THR A 230 -16.28 16.13 10.28
N VAL A 231 -15.82 15.56 11.39
CA VAL A 231 -14.45 15.08 11.58
C VAL A 231 -14.52 13.61 11.91
N GLU A 232 -13.78 12.79 11.17
CA GLU A 232 -13.68 11.35 11.41
C GLU A 232 -12.25 10.93 11.74
N LEU A 233 -12.14 9.93 12.59
CA LEU A 233 -10.89 9.27 12.93
C LEU A 233 -10.98 7.80 12.55
N TRP A 234 -9.96 7.32 11.84
CA TRP A 234 -9.86 5.98 11.30
C TRP A 234 -8.59 5.30 11.78
N GLU A 235 -8.69 4.01 12.07
CA GLU A 235 -7.55 3.11 12.17
C GLU A 235 -7.17 2.65 10.76
N THR A 236 -5.91 2.80 10.37
CA THR A 236 -5.42 2.48 9.02
C THR A 236 -4.95 1.02 8.88
N SER A 237 -4.50 0.40 9.98
CA SER A 237 -4.02 -0.98 10.02
C SER A 237 -4.17 -1.56 11.43
N PRO A 238 -4.60 -2.82 11.60
CA PRO A 238 -4.95 -3.81 10.56
C PRO A 238 -6.44 -3.81 10.16
N THR A 239 -7.30 -3.12 10.91
CA THR A 239 -8.77 -3.29 10.78
C THR A 239 -9.45 -2.33 9.82
N LYS A 240 -8.77 -1.25 9.37
CA LYS A 240 -9.33 -0.20 8.51
C LYS A 240 -10.67 0.34 9.03
N ARG A 241 -10.80 0.46 10.36
CA ARG A 241 -12.07 0.74 11.06
C ARG A 241 -12.21 2.21 11.41
N ARG A 242 -13.42 2.76 11.29
CA ARG A 242 -13.80 4.05 11.87
C ARG A 242 -13.81 3.97 13.40
N ILE A 243 -12.96 4.77 14.04
CA ILE A 243 -12.86 4.92 15.50
C ILE A 243 -13.94 5.89 15.99
N ALA A 244 -14.05 7.04 15.32
CA ALA A 244 -14.96 8.11 15.71
C ALA A 244 -15.48 8.89 14.50
N SER A 245 -16.68 9.44 14.63
CA SER A 245 -17.29 10.36 13.67
C SER A 245 -18.06 11.42 14.44
N HIS A 246 -17.68 12.69 14.27
CA HIS A 246 -18.22 13.80 15.01
C HIS A 246 -18.58 14.95 14.09
N HIS A 247 -19.87 15.27 14.02
CA HIS A 247 -20.35 16.50 13.38
C HIS A 247 -20.09 17.67 14.34
N ALA A 248 -18.89 18.23 14.25
CA ALA A 248 -18.30 19.04 15.32
C ALA A 248 -18.26 20.53 14.98
N HIS A 249 -18.05 20.83 13.71
CA HIS A 249 -17.98 22.16 13.15
C HIS A 249 -19.29 22.52 12.45
N LYS A 250 -19.60 23.82 12.42
CA LYS A 250 -20.81 24.32 11.73
C LYS A 250 -20.58 24.61 10.25
N GLU A 251 -19.32 24.71 9.86
CA GLU A 251 -18.84 25.05 8.52
C GLU A 251 -17.78 24.02 8.10
N PRO A 252 -17.36 24.00 6.82
CA PRO A 252 -16.35 23.05 6.34
C PRO A 252 -15.09 22.99 7.19
N VAL A 253 -14.54 21.78 7.35
CA VAL A 253 -13.22 21.60 7.95
C VAL A 253 -12.17 21.96 6.90
N CYS A 254 -11.37 22.99 7.15
CA CYS A 254 -10.40 23.52 6.20
C CYS A 254 -8.95 23.20 6.57
N ALA A 255 -8.70 22.70 7.79
CA ALA A 255 -7.37 22.27 8.22
C ALA A 255 -7.45 21.07 9.16
N LEU A 256 -6.51 20.13 9.01
CA LEU A 256 -6.33 19.00 9.92
C LEU A 256 -4.84 18.72 10.12
N GLU A 257 -4.42 18.53 11.37
CA GLU A 257 -3.02 18.20 11.68
C GLU A 257 -2.90 17.31 12.93
N PHE A 258 -2.06 16.27 12.84
CA PHE A 258 -1.67 15.48 14.01
C PHE A 258 -0.50 16.12 14.75
N GLY A 259 -0.54 16.06 16.08
CA GLY A 259 0.61 16.34 16.91
C GLY A 259 1.77 15.37 16.64
N PRO A 260 3.01 15.76 16.97
CA PRO A 260 4.20 14.95 16.67
C PRO A 260 4.25 13.59 17.38
N ASP A 261 3.53 13.46 18.50
CA ASP A 261 3.35 12.23 19.28
C ASP A 261 2.10 11.43 18.92
N ALA A 262 1.30 11.91 17.95
CA ALA A 262 -0.02 11.39 17.58
C ALA A 262 -1.04 11.31 18.74
N GLY A 263 -0.74 11.89 19.91
CA GLY A 263 -1.63 11.86 21.07
C GLY A 263 -2.82 12.79 20.92
N LEU A 264 -2.66 13.86 20.14
CA LEU A 264 -3.70 14.82 19.79
C LEU A 264 -3.71 15.08 18.29
N PHE A 265 -4.87 15.50 17.77
CA PHE A 265 -4.96 16.15 16.47
C PHE A 265 -5.87 17.38 16.55
N ALA A 266 -5.66 18.33 15.66
CA ALA A 266 -6.43 19.56 15.59
C ALA A 266 -7.25 19.60 14.29
N SER A 267 -8.48 20.09 14.36
CA SER A 267 -9.28 20.47 13.20
C SER A 267 -9.59 21.97 13.23
N GLY A 268 -9.32 22.65 12.12
CA GLY A 268 -9.71 24.04 11.90
C GLY A 268 -10.86 24.11 10.90
N SER A 269 -11.81 25.02 11.15
CA SER A 269 -12.97 25.23 10.29
C SER A 269 -13.19 26.70 10.00
N ASP A 270 -13.88 26.96 8.89
CA ASP A 270 -14.37 28.29 8.53
C ASP A 270 -15.39 28.84 9.54
N ASP A 271 -15.86 28.03 10.50
CA ASP A 271 -16.67 28.49 11.65
C ASP A 271 -15.89 29.35 12.66
N GLY A 272 -14.60 29.59 12.39
CA GLY A 272 -13.70 30.41 13.21
C GLY A 272 -13.20 29.68 14.46
N THR A 273 -13.41 28.36 14.55
CA THR A 273 -12.97 27.54 15.68
C THR A 273 -11.91 26.53 15.28
N ILE A 274 -11.03 26.23 16.23
CA ILE A 274 -10.10 25.11 16.18
C ILE A 274 -10.52 24.13 17.28
N LYS A 275 -10.70 22.87 16.93
CA LYS A 275 -11.03 21.80 17.88
C LYS A 275 -9.84 20.89 18.06
N LEU A 276 -9.56 20.53 19.31
CA LEU A 276 -8.52 19.58 19.68
C LEU A 276 -9.17 18.24 20.04
N TRP A 277 -8.60 17.18 19.49
CA TRP A 277 -9.11 15.83 19.56
C TRP A 277 -8.06 14.91 20.12
N ASN A 278 -8.48 13.87 20.83
CA ASN A 278 -7.59 12.78 21.20
C ASN A 278 -7.32 11.88 19.99
N GLY A 279 -6.04 11.66 19.67
CA GLY A 279 -5.64 10.84 18.52
C GLY A 279 -5.85 9.33 18.70
N GLY A 280 -6.13 8.87 19.92
CA GLY A 280 -6.41 7.46 20.23
C GLY A 280 -7.87 7.08 20.04
N ASP A 281 -8.79 7.86 20.62
CA ASP A 281 -10.23 7.55 20.67
C ASP A 281 -11.12 8.53 19.88
N GLY A 282 -10.55 9.62 19.37
CA GLY A 282 -11.29 10.65 18.63
C GLY A 282 -12.16 11.55 19.51
N SER A 283 -12.05 11.49 20.84
CA SER A 283 -12.81 12.34 21.75
C SER A 283 -12.40 13.81 21.65
N LEU A 284 -13.39 14.71 21.66
CA LEU A 284 -13.15 16.15 21.70
C LEU A 284 -12.55 16.55 23.06
N ARG A 285 -11.36 17.16 23.04
CA ARG A 285 -10.62 17.60 24.24
C ARG A 285 -10.75 19.09 24.51
N GLY A 286 -10.95 19.90 23.48
CA GLY A 286 -11.08 21.34 23.64
C GLY A 286 -11.56 22.03 22.37
N THR A 287 -12.14 23.21 22.54
CA THR A 287 -12.46 24.13 21.45
C THR A 287 -11.79 25.45 21.74
N LEU A 288 -11.03 25.94 20.76
CA LEU A 288 -10.38 27.23 20.75
C LEU A 288 -11.14 28.11 19.75
N SER A 289 -11.59 29.26 20.19
CA SER A 289 -12.18 30.28 19.32
C SER A 289 -11.31 31.52 19.37
N ALA A 290 -11.03 32.12 18.21
CA ALA A 290 -10.46 33.46 18.21
C ALA A 290 -11.49 34.43 18.82
N PRO A 291 -11.09 35.35 19.70
CA PRO A 291 -11.99 36.40 20.15
C PRO A 291 -12.39 37.24 18.92
N SER A 292 -13.69 37.41 18.72
CA SER A 292 -14.22 38.36 17.74
C SER A 292 -13.73 39.76 18.15
N GLY A 293 -12.81 40.32 17.36
CA GLY A 293 -12.30 41.68 17.52
C GLY A 293 -13.33 42.75 17.21
#